data_AF-A0A819BU15-F1
#
_entry.id   AF-A0A819BU15-F1
#
_cell.length_a   1.000
_cell.length_b   1.000
_cell.length_c   1.000
_cell.angle_alpha   90.00
_cell.angle_beta   90.00
_cell.angle_gamma   90.00
#
_symmetry.space_group_name_H-M   'P 1'
#
loop_
_entity.id
_entity.type
_entity.pdbx_description
1 polymer ?
#
loop_
_entity_poly.entity_id
_entity_poly.type
_entity_poly.pdbx_seq_one_letter_code
_entity_poly.pdbx_strand_id
1 'polypeptide(L)'
;MPKLISFKTQKKPSGFLFCGGLLNSNDSKTSPISGGIAMTGVADTNIIRDVVMWEIRGTGTEVGYGSEVRVLGGRVIGANVRFDENIGIHYRGNNGGVHVENTDVIGLGIGMLIDNSNGAGSNREIFISQATFDSDGQGLVIRDSSYVSIIGIWATSSTIHQVFVDYNSTAVLSISGGTIFNGGVYECPNVSNRCNGITINSGSFILNGVEVRNKHGRGIWVTNKSVTQFQIISCRLFDNEQEMNSDGTSFIISNNLCHSNNVPNVISNTTSALVQNNLSC
;
A
#
# COMPACT_ATOMS: atom_id res chain seq x y z
N MET A 1 -28.43 7.74 11.25
CA MET A 1 -27.79 6.75 10.36
C MET A 1 -27.43 7.46 9.06
N PRO A 2 -26.13 7.66 8.74
CA PRO A 2 -25.73 8.18 7.44
C PRO A 2 -26.07 7.12 6.37
N LYS A 3 -26.69 7.53 5.26
CA LYS A 3 -27.02 6.64 4.14
C LYS A 3 -25.82 6.54 3.20
N LEU A 4 -25.41 5.31 2.90
CA LEU A 4 -24.45 5.01 1.83
C LEU A 4 -25.05 5.47 0.49
N ILE A 5 -24.30 6.24 -0.31
CA ILE A 5 -24.74 6.62 -1.65
C ILE A 5 -24.42 5.45 -2.59
N SER A 6 -25.43 4.65 -2.90
CA SER A 6 -25.35 3.59 -3.92
C SER A 6 -25.71 4.15 -5.29
N PHE A 7 -24.78 4.10 -6.24
CA PHE A 7 -25.03 4.51 -7.62
C PHE A 7 -25.37 3.28 -8.48
N LYS A 8 -26.56 3.29 -9.09
CA LYS A 8 -26.84 2.47 -10.28
C LYS A 8 -26.33 3.24 -11.50
N THR A 9 -25.54 2.57 -12.32
CA THR A 9 -24.90 3.15 -13.52
C THR A 9 -25.94 3.70 -14.51
N GLN A 10 -25.92 5.02 -14.72
CA GLN A 10 -26.53 5.67 -15.89
C GLN A 10 -25.49 6.53 -16.61
N LYS A 11 -25.60 6.56 -17.95
CA LYS A 11 -24.71 7.27 -18.87
C LYS A 11 -24.53 8.75 -18.46
N LYS A 12 -23.26 9.12 -18.25
CA LYS A 12 -22.63 10.45 -18.05
C LYS A 12 -23.55 11.59 -17.58
N PRO A 13 -23.23 12.14 -16.40
CA PRO A 13 -22.56 13.44 -16.38
C PRO A 13 -21.29 13.42 -15.52
N SER A 14 -20.29 14.22 -15.91
CA SER A 14 -19.15 14.58 -15.07
C SER A 14 -19.63 15.49 -13.95
N GLY A 15 -20.04 14.89 -12.83
CA GLY A 15 -20.38 15.57 -11.59
C GLY A 15 -19.17 15.64 -10.65
N PHE A 16 -18.97 16.80 -10.03
CA PHE A 16 -18.07 16.96 -8.90
C PHE A 16 -18.78 16.38 -7.67
N LEU A 17 -18.31 15.23 -7.14
CA LEU A 17 -18.90 14.60 -5.97
C LEU A 17 -18.13 15.04 -4.72
N PHE A 18 -18.75 15.90 -3.91
CA PHE A 18 -18.27 16.19 -2.56
C PHE A 18 -18.99 15.28 -1.56
N CYS A 19 -18.32 14.26 -1.06
CA CYS A 19 -18.81 13.45 0.04
C CYS A 19 -18.11 13.91 1.33
N GLY A 20 -18.58 15.04 1.88
CA GLY A 20 -18.09 15.59 3.14
C GLY A 20 -19.23 15.75 4.14
N GLY A 21 -18.96 15.43 5.40
CA GLY A 21 -19.76 15.99 6.50
C GLY A 21 -19.66 17.51 6.45
N LEU A 22 -20.78 18.21 6.59
CA LEU A 22 -20.80 19.67 6.61
C LEU A 22 -19.86 20.19 7.72
N LEU A 23 -18.79 20.88 7.31
CA LEU A 23 -17.88 21.58 8.19
C LEU A 23 -18.63 22.81 8.75
N ASN A 24 -19.04 22.74 10.01
CA ASN A 24 -19.45 23.94 10.73
C ASN A 24 -18.24 24.41 11.53
N SER A 25 -17.71 25.59 11.19
CA SER A 25 -16.38 26.06 11.59
C SER A 25 -16.21 26.39 13.09
N ASN A 26 -17.13 25.97 13.96
CA ASN A 26 -17.10 26.28 15.40
C ASN A 26 -17.54 25.13 16.32
N ASP A 27 -17.85 23.93 15.80
CA ASP A 27 -18.34 22.83 16.64
C ASP A 27 -17.64 21.51 16.26
N SER A 28 -16.81 21.00 17.16
CA SER A 28 -15.99 19.78 17.03
C SER A 28 -16.82 18.47 17.06
N LYS A 29 -18.06 18.52 16.58
CA LYS A 29 -19.00 17.40 16.55
C LYS A 29 -19.52 17.16 15.13
N THR A 30 -18.61 17.06 14.17
CA THR A 30 -18.93 16.44 12.88
C THR A 30 -19.29 14.98 13.12
N SER A 31 -20.43 14.54 12.57
CA SER A 31 -20.77 13.12 12.58
C SER A 31 -19.92 12.43 11.52
N PRO A 32 -19.05 11.49 11.89
CA PRO A 32 -18.14 10.84 10.96
C PRO A 32 -18.91 10.06 9.87
N ILE A 33 -18.33 9.99 8.68
CA ILE A 33 -18.91 9.22 7.58
C ILE A 33 -18.47 7.75 7.75
N SER A 34 -19.43 6.83 7.75
CA SER A 34 -19.16 5.39 7.88
C SER A 34 -18.49 4.77 6.63
N GLY A 35 -18.43 5.49 5.52
CA GLY A 35 -17.77 5.08 4.27
C GLY A 35 -18.03 6.09 3.14
N GLY A 36 -17.19 6.10 2.10
CA GLY A 36 -17.31 7.04 0.97
C GLY A 36 -18.06 6.43 -0.22
N ILE A 37 -17.33 6.07 -1.27
CA ILE A 37 -17.84 5.55 -2.54
C ILE A 37 -17.78 4.02 -2.53
N ALA A 38 -18.89 3.34 -2.80
CA ALA A 38 -18.93 1.88 -2.94
C ALA A 38 -19.44 1.47 -4.33
N MET A 39 -18.63 0.73 -5.07
CA MET A 39 -18.92 0.20 -6.40
C MET A 39 -18.96 -1.33 -6.33
N THR A 40 -20.15 -1.92 -6.20
CA THR A 40 -20.30 -3.38 -6.04
C THR A 40 -19.96 -4.15 -7.32
N GLY A 41 -20.10 -3.53 -8.49
CA GLY A 41 -19.74 -4.10 -9.78
C GLY A 41 -19.53 -3.01 -10.84
N VAL A 42 -18.49 -3.17 -11.66
CA VAL A 42 -18.12 -2.21 -12.70
C VAL A 42 -18.09 -2.89 -14.07
N ALA A 43 -19.02 -2.52 -14.95
CA ALA A 43 -19.18 -3.16 -16.26
C ALA A 43 -18.17 -2.68 -17.32
N ASP A 44 -17.69 -1.44 -17.21
CA ASP A 44 -16.76 -0.80 -18.15
C ASP A 44 -15.72 -0.01 -17.34
N THR A 45 -15.43 1.25 -17.70
CA THR A 45 -14.50 2.12 -16.99
C THR A 45 -15.22 3.08 -16.07
N ASN A 46 -14.94 3.01 -14.77
CA ASN A 46 -15.36 4.00 -13.80
C ASN A 46 -14.17 4.85 -13.33
N ILE A 47 -14.37 6.17 -13.23
CA ILE A 47 -13.33 7.10 -12.80
C ILE A 47 -13.83 7.89 -11.59
N ILE A 48 -13.06 7.84 -10.51
CA ILE A 48 -13.14 8.75 -9.36
C ILE A 48 -11.99 9.73 -9.54
N ARG A 49 -12.29 11.03 -9.63
CA ARG A 49 -11.27 12.03 -9.95
C ARG A 49 -11.36 13.26 -9.07
N ASP A 50 -10.21 13.66 -8.52
CA ASP A 50 -10.03 14.91 -7.76
C ASP A 50 -11.03 15.04 -6.59
N VAL A 51 -11.38 13.92 -5.95
CA VAL A 51 -12.32 13.87 -4.82
C VAL A 51 -11.56 13.96 -3.50
N VAL A 52 -12.05 14.81 -2.58
CA VAL A 52 -11.62 14.81 -1.18
C VAL A 52 -12.68 14.12 -0.34
N MET A 53 -12.28 13.06 0.36
CA MET A 53 -13.05 12.36 1.37
C MET A 53 -12.40 12.60 2.72
N TRP A 54 -13.17 13.04 3.71
CA TRP A 54 -12.65 13.49 5.01
C TRP A 54 -13.34 12.76 6.16
N GLU A 55 -12.60 12.51 7.24
CA GLU A 55 -13.07 11.84 8.46
C GLU A 55 -13.71 10.45 8.21
N ILE A 56 -13.07 9.66 7.36
CA ILE A 56 -13.51 8.29 7.06
C ILE A 56 -13.33 7.36 8.27
N ARG A 57 -14.41 6.67 8.66
CA ARG A 57 -14.45 5.63 9.72
C ARG A 57 -14.84 4.22 9.24
N GLY A 58 -14.94 4.02 7.94
CA GLY A 58 -15.06 2.69 7.31
C GLY A 58 -14.25 2.67 6.03
N THR A 59 -14.83 2.22 4.91
CA THR A 59 -14.12 2.22 3.63
C THR A 59 -14.33 3.52 2.85
N GLY A 60 -13.26 4.22 2.49
CA GLY A 60 -13.31 5.44 1.69
C GLY A 60 -13.78 5.14 0.26
N THR A 61 -13.04 4.32 -0.46
CA THR A 61 -13.43 3.79 -1.78
C THR A 61 -13.43 2.27 -1.75
N GLU A 62 -14.59 1.66 -2.01
CA GLU A 62 -14.72 0.20 -2.13
C GLU A 62 -15.07 -0.19 -3.56
N VAL A 63 -14.33 -1.15 -4.11
CA VAL A 63 -14.58 -1.74 -5.41
C VAL A 63 -14.73 -3.25 -5.25
N GLY A 64 -15.92 -3.74 -5.56
CA GLY A 64 -16.24 -5.16 -5.61
C GLY A 64 -15.43 -5.85 -6.69
N TYR A 65 -15.94 -5.83 -7.92
CA TYR A 65 -15.33 -6.45 -9.10
C TYR A 65 -15.62 -5.61 -10.34
N GLY A 66 -14.91 -5.86 -11.45
CA GLY A 66 -15.28 -5.24 -12.73
C GLY A 66 -14.18 -5.14 -13.76
N SER A 67 -14.46 -4.44 -14.86
CA SER A 67 -13.53 -4.29 -15.97
C SER A 67 -12.41 -3.31 -15.62
N GLU A 68 -12.72 -2.04 -15.38
CA GLU A 68 -11.68 -1.02 -15.14
C GLU A 68 -12.13 0.04 -14.14
N VAL A 69 -11.27 0.37 -13.17
CA VAL A 69 -11.51 1.44 -12.21
C VAL A 69 -10.28 2.32 -12.09
N ARG A 70 -10.50 3.64 -12.13
CA ARG A 70 -9.44 4.64 -11.93
C ARG A 70 -9.77 5.57 -10.77
N VAL A 71 -8.82 5.75 -9.85
CA VAL A 71 -8.81 6.78 -8.81
C VAL A 71 -7.68 7.73 -9.16
N LEU A 72 -8.02 8.95 -9.60
CA LEU A 72 -7.09 9.90 -10.18
C LEU A 72 -7.11 11.20 -9.38
N GLY A 73 -6.03 11.52 -8.67
CA GLY A 73 -5.97 12.69 -7.81
C GLY A 73 -6.79 12.54 -6.53
N GLY A 74 -6.96 13.64 -5.82
CA GLY A 74 -7.79 13.70 -4.62
C GLY A 74 -7.13 13.15 -3.36
N ARG A 75 -7.90 13.10 -2.27
CA ARG A 75 -7.43 12.70 -0.94
C ARG A 75 -8.49 11.88 -0.21
N VAL A 76 -8.09 10.76 0.40
CA VAL A 76 -8.92 9.96 1.30
C VAL A 76 -8.32 10.04 2.70
N ILE A 77 -9.02 10.74 3.60
CA ILE A 77 -8.48 11.11 4.92
C ILE A 77 -9.36 10.47 5.99
N GLY A 78 -8.75 9.59 6.78
CA GLY A 78 -9.39 8.94 7.92
C GLY A 78 -9.48 9.85 9.15
N ALA A 79 -10.20 9.37 10.16
CA ALA A 79 -10.29 10.05 11.46
C ALA A 79 -9.02 9.89 12.35
N ASN A 80 -7.89 9.46 11.76
CA ASN A 80 -6.61 9.20 12.43
C ASN A 80 -6.69 8.15 13.55
N VAL A 81 -7.51 7.13 13.35
CA VAL A 81 -7.59 5.97 14.25
C VAL A 81 -6.89 4.79 13.58
N ARG A 82 -5.60 4.61 13.89
CA ARG A 82 -4.69 3.73 13.14
C ARG A 82 -4.81 2.25 13.45
N PHE A 83 -5.65 1.90 14.40
CA PHE A 83 -5.95 0.51 14.77
C PHE A 83 -7.41 0.16 14.58
N ASP A 84 -8.21 1.06 14.00
CA ASP A 84 -9.55 0.74 13.56
C ASP A 84 -9.50 -0.10 12.26
N GLU A 85 -10.63 -0.70 11.90
CA GLU A 85 -10.80 -1.47 10.67
C GLU A 85 -11.16 -0.58 9.46
N ASN A 86 -10.88 0.72 9.51
CA ASN A 86 -11.16 1.63 8.41
C ASN A 86 -10.11 1.51 7.29
N ILE A 87 -10.58 1.59 6.04
CA ILE A 87 -9.76 1.36 4.85
C ILE A 87 -9.89 2.58 3.93
N GLY A 88 -8.78 3.09 3.40
CA GLY A 88 -8.84 4.19 2.44
C GLY A 88 -9.42 3.74 1.11
N ILE A 89 -8.75 2.79 0.47
CA ILE A 89 -9.15 2.21 -0.81
C ILE A 89 -9.14 0.68 -0.72
N HIS A 90 -10.22 0.01 -1.11
CA HIS A 90 -10.38 -1.44 -1.03
C HIS A 90 -10.78 -2.02 -2.39
N TYR A 91 -9.94 -2.90 -2.95
CA TYR A 91 -10.25 -3.70 -4.13
C TYR A 91 -10.45 -5.16 -3.72
N ARG A 92 -11.65 -5.70 -3.96
CA ARG A 92 -12.12 -6.94 -3.33
C ARG A 92 -12.04 -8.20 -4.18
N GLY A 93 -11.62 -8.10 -5.45
CA GLY A 93 -11.39 -9.25 -6.32
C GLY A 93 -11.95 -9.08 -7.74
N ASN A 94 -11.32 -9.74 -8.72
CA ASN A 94 -11.71 -9.76 -10.14
C ASN A 94 -11.90 -8.37 -10.77
N ASN A 95 -11.05 -7.41 -10.39
CA ASN A 95 -10.92 -6.15 -11.12
C ASN A 95 -9.91 -6.32 -12.26
N GLY A 96 -10.30 -5.90 -13.46
CA GLY A 96 -9.53 -6.14 -14.67
C GLY A 96 -8.31 -5.23 -14.80
N GLY A 97 -8.51 -3.92 -14.68
CA GLY A 97 -7.46 -2.91 -14.63
C GLY A 97 -7.79 -1.87 -13.57
N VAL A 98 -6.92 -1.72 -12.59
CA VAL A 98 -7.08 -0.72 -11.53
C VAL A 98 -5.97 0.30 -11.64
N HIS A 99 -6.32 1.58 -11.59
CA HIS A 99 -5.37 2.68 -11.60
C HIS A 99 -5.58 3.55 -10.37
N VAL A 100 -4.53 3.79 -9.59
CA VAL A 100 -4.49 4.76 -8.49
C VAL A 100 -3.34 5.73 -8.77
N GLU A 101 -3.67 6.97 -9.13
CA GLU A 101 -2.68 7.93 -9.64
C GLU A 101 -2.79 9.26 -8.90
N ASN A 102 -1.69 9.80 -8.39
CA ASN A 102 -1.64 11.10 -7.70
C ASN A 102 -2.63 11.25 -6.53
N THR A 103 -3.03 10.15 -5.90
CA THR A 103 -4.00 10.16 -4.80
C THR A 103 -3.29 10.07 -3.46
N ASP A 104 -3.72 10.91 -2.51
CA ASP A 104 -3.29 10.80 -1.11
C ASP A 104 -4.25 9.94 -0.30
N VAL A 105 -3.73 9.02 0.49
CA VAL A 105 -4.49 8.23 1.46
C VAL A 105 -3.82 8.37 2.83
N ILE A 106 -4.58 8.85 3.82
CA ILE A 106 -3.98 9.36 5.05
C ILE A 106 -4.80 8.97 6.29
N GLY A 107 -4.13 8.49 7.33
CA GLY A 107 -4.69 8.43 8.69
C GLY A 107 -5.78 7.37 8.88
N LEU A 108 -5.66 6.23 8.22
CA LEU A 108 -6.59 5.10 8.29
C LEU A 108 -5.95 3.91 8.99
N GLY A 109 -6.70 2.86 9.28
CA GLY A 109 -6.18 1.58 9.76
C GLY A 109 -5.41 0.87 8.66
N ILE A 110 -5.97 0.85 7.45
CA ILE A 110 -5.29 0.42 6.22
C ILE A 110 -5.44 1.51 5.17
N GLY A 111 -4.33 2.00 4.61
CA GLY A 111 -4.37 2.96 3.51
C GLY A 111 -5.05 2.34 2.27
N MET A 112 -4.45 1.29 1.73
CA MET A 112 -5.02 0.53 0.61
C MET A 112 -4.96 -0.97 0.85
N LEU A 113 -6.10 -1.64 0.65
CA LEU A 113 -6.23 -3.09 0.72
C LEU A 113 -6.56 -3.66 -0.67
N ILE A 114 -5.73 -4.57 -1.14
CA ILE A 114 -5.96 -5.38 -2.34
C ILE A 114 -6.16 -6.82 -1.88
N ASP A 115 -7.37 -7.34 -2.00
CA ASP A 115 -7.70 -8.73 -1.67
C ASP A 115 -8.69 -9.33 -2.69
N ASN A 116 -9.03 -10.60 -2.49
CA ASN A 116 -10.04 -11.34 -3.25
C ASN A 116 -11.23 -11.73 -2.34
N SER A 117 -11.52 -10.91 -1.32
CA SER A 117 -12.52 -11.17 -0.29
C SER A 117 -13.96 -11.30 -0.79
N ASN A 118 -14.26 -10.85 -2.03
CA ASN A 118 -15.58 -10.99 -2.62
C ASN A 118 -15.84 -12.37 -3.26
N GLY A 119 -14.84 -13.26 -3.33
CA GLY A 119 -14.95 -14.59 -3.92
C GLY A 119 -15.05 -14.62 -5.46
N ALA A 120 -14.90 -13.47 -6.13
CA ALA A 120 -14.97 -13.36 -7.60
C ALA A 120 -13.66 -13.78 -8.29
N GLY A 121 -12.62 -14.11 -7.53
CA GLY A 121 -11.28 -14.42 -8.02
C GLY A 121 -10.28 -13.29 -7.77
N SER A 122 -9.03 -13.50 -8.19
CA SER A 122 -7.96 -12.52 -8.02
C SER A 122 -8.19 -11.28 -8.89
N ASN A 123 -7.76 -10.11 -8.43
CA ASN A 123 -7.62 -8.96 -9.31
C ASN A 123 -6.54 -9.28 -10.36
N ARG A 124 -6.67 -8.74 -11.57
CA ARG A 124 -5.70 -9.04 -12.64
C ARG A 124 -4.49 -8.11 -12.55
N GLU A 125 -4.72 -6.82 -12.73
CA GLU A 125 -3.66 -5.82 -12.85
C GLU A 125 -4.01 -4.56 -12.04
N ILE A 126 -3.09 -4.15 -11.18
CA ILE A 126 -3.19 -2.96 -10.35
C ILE A 126 -1.98 -2.06 -10.64
N PHE A 127 -2.24 -0.81 -11.02
CA PHE A 127 -1.26 0.20 -11.32
C PHE A 127 -1.38 1.35 -10.32
N ILE A 128 -0.28 1.66 -9.63
CA ILE A 128 -0.20 2.75 -8.65
C ILE A 128 0.90 3.71 -9.10
N SER A 129 0.59 4.99 -9.25
CA SER A 129 1.57 5.99 -9.68
C SER A 129 1.50 7.26 -8.83
N GLN A 130 2.65 7.69 -8.31
CA GLN A 130 2.77 8.97 -7.59
C GLN A 130 1.74 9.11 -6.45
N ALA A 131 1.40 8.01 -5.79
CA ALA A 131 0.42 7.97 -4.71
C ALA A 131 1.10 8.08 -3.34
N THR A 132 0.39 8.69 -2.40
CA THR A 132 0.82 8.85 -1.01
C THR A 132 0.02 7.94 -0.10
N PHE A 133 0.69 7.15 0.74
CA PHE A 133 0.10 6.45 1.88
C PHE A 133 0.79 6.95 3.14
N ASP A 134 0.09 7.70 3.98
CA ASP A 134 0.70 8.38 5.14
C ASP A 134 -0.08 8.16 6.43
N SER A 135 0.65 7.85 7.50
CA SER A 135 0.14 7.86 8.87
C SER A 135 -0.98 6.85 9.10
N ASP A 136 -0.97 5.75 8.33
CA ASP A 136 -1.91 4.65 8.47
C ASP A 136 -1.47 3.65 9.57
N GLY A 137 -2.33 2.72 9.96
CA GLY A 137 -1.89 1.53 10.71
C GLY A 137 -0.97 0.67 9.85
N GLN A 138 -1.43 0.40 8.64
CA GLN A 138 -0.70 -0.24 7.54
C GLN A 138 -0.93 0.59 6.27
N GLY A 139 0.12 0.88 5.51
CA GLY A 139 -0.01 1.67 4.28
C GLY A 139 -0.70 0.88 3.16
N LEU A 140 0.08 0.19 2.34
CA LEU A 140 -0.40 -0.69 1.28
C LEU A 140 -0.35 -2.16 1.70
N VAL A 141 -1.48 -2.86 1.62
CA VAL A 141 -1.64 -4.26 2.01
C VAL A 141 -2.15 -5.08 0.82
N ILE A 142 -1.40 -6.13 0.47
CA ILE A 142 -1.68 -7.03 -0.66
C ILE A 142 -1.91 -8.44 -0.10
N ARG A 143 -3.16 -8.90 -0.15
CA ARG A 143 -3.61 -10.26 0.23
C ARG A 143 -4.11 -11.06 -0.97
N ASP A 144 -3.85 -10.56 -2.16
CA ASP A 144 -4.31 -11.11 -3.43
C ASP A 144 -3.15 -11.70 -4.25
N SER A 145 -3.44 -12.38 -5.36
CA SER A 145 -2.46 -12.91 -6.32
C SER A 145 -2.35 -12.07 -7.60
N SER A 146 -2.61 -10.77 -7.49
CA SER A 146 -2.60 -9.82 -8.61
C SER A 146 -1.18 -9.42 -9.04
N TYR A 147 -1.07 -8.93 -10.28
CA TYR A 147 0.07 -8.13 -10.69
C TYR A 147 -0.10 -6.71 -10.16
N VAL A 148 0.88 -6.23 -9.39
CA VAL A 148 0.86 -4.88 -8.79
C VAL A 148 2.10 -4.12 -9.24
N SER A 149 1.91 -3.05 -10.00
CA SER A 149 2.99 -2.19 -10.50
C SER A 149 2.89 -0.80 -9.89
N ILE A 150 3.98 -0.34 -9.30
CA ILE A 150 4.07 0.89 -8.52
C ILE A 150 5.19 1.75 -9.07
N ILE A 151 4.89 3.01 -9.38
CA ILE A 151 5.88 3.98 -9.87
C ILE A 151 5.84 5.23 -9.00
N GLY A 152 6.94 5.52 -8.30
CA GLY A 152 7.09 6.75 -7.52
C GLY A 152 6.16 6.84 -6.30
N ILE A 153 6.11 5.81 -5.45
CA ILE A 153 5.28 5.81 -4.24
C ILE A 153 5.88 6.68 -3.13
N TRP A 154 5.02 7.33 -2.34
CA TRP A 154 5.38 7.94 -1.06
C TRP A 154 4.66 7.20 0.08
N ALA A 155 5.30 6.21 0.68
CA ALA A 155 4.70 5.40 1.76
C ALA A 155 5.38 5.66 3.10
N THR A 156 4.66 6.27 4.03
CA THR A 156 5.28 6.83 5.24
C THR A 156 4.45 6.71 6.50
N SER A 157 5.18 6.74 7.62
CA SER A 157 4.62 6.97 8.96
C SER A 157 3.62 5.92 9.41
N SER A 158 3.44 4.83 8.65
CA SER A 158 2.54 3.76 9.05
C SER A 158 3.11 3.03 10.27
N THR A 159 2.25 2.61 11.17
CA THR A 159 2.63 1.96 12.44
C THR A 159 3.30 0.61 12.21
N ILE A 160 2.72 -0.25 11.37
CA ILE A 160 3.11 -1.65 11.26
C ILE A 160 3.96 -1.89 10.01
N HIS A 161 3.44 -1.60 8.82
CA HIS A 161 4.14 -1.81 7.56
C HIS A 161 3.76 -0.68 6.59
N GLN A 162 4.70 -0.20 5.77
CA GLN A 162 4.33 0.72 4.70
C GLN A 162 3.82 -0.04 3.47
N VAL A 163 4.48 -1.16 3.15
CA VAL A 163 4.06 -2.09 2.12
C VAL A 163 4.12 -3.50 2.69
N PHE A 164 3.02 -4.26 2.53
CA PHE A 164 2.89 -5.61 3.06
C PHE A 164 2.29 -6.54 2.00
N VAL A 165 2.96 -7.66 1.75
CA VAL A 165 2.44 -8.78 0.96
C VAL A 165 2.24 -9.98 1.88
N ASP A 166 1.03 -10.51 1.93
CA ASP A 166 0.60 -11.55 2.88
C ASP A 166 1.20 -12.93 2.58
N TYR A 167 1.08 -13.87 3.52
CA TYR A 167 1.64 -15.23 3.41
C TYR A 167 0.96 -16.10 2.35
N ASN A 168 -0.32 -15.85 2.08
CA ASN A 168 -1.14 -16.63 1.15
C ASN A 168 -1.25 -15.99 -0.24
N SER A 169 -0.41 -14.99 -0.51
CA SER A 169 -0.39 -14.30 -1.79
C SER A 169 0.51 -15.05 -2.79
N THR A 170 0.24 -14.88 -4.09
CA THR A 170 1.22 -15.19 -5.14
C THR A 170 1.45 -13.97 -6.02
N ALA A 171 1.31 -12.78 -5.43
CA ALA A 171 1.42 -11.52 -6.14
C ALA A 171 2.78 -11.37 -6.83
N VAL A 172 2.74 -10.65 -7.94
CA VAL A 172 3.93 -10.17 -8.64
C VAL A 172 3.99 -8.66 -8.42
N LEU A 173 4.89 -8.23 -7.55
CA LEU A 173 5.00 -6.83 -7.13
C LEU A 173 6.20 -6.15 -7.83
N SER A 174 5.97 -5.05 -8.52
CA SER A 174 7.04 -4.23 -9.10
C SER A 174 6.97 -2.82 -8.53
N ILE A 175 8.02 -2.35 -7.86
CA ILE A 175 8.13 -0.97 -7.36
C ILE A 175 9.34 -0.31 -8.01
N SER A 176 9.10 0.79 -8.74
CA SER A 176 10.13 1.58 -9.40
C SER A 176 10.10 3.02 -8.90
N GLY A 177 11.16 3.43 -8.20
CA GLY A 177 11.28 4.76 -7.62
C GLY A 177 10.34 5.02 -6.44
N GLY A 178 10.49 6.20 -5.84
CA GLY A 178 9.73 6.63 -4.68
C GLY A 178 10.48 6.50 -3.36
N THR A 179 9.79 6.81 -2.27
CA THR A 179 10.34 6.86 -0.92
C THR A 179 9.41 6.13 0.05
N ILE A 180 10.01 5.22 0.80
CA ILE A 180 9.36 4.46 1.87
C ILE A 180 10.08 4.83 3.16
N PHE A 181 9.51 5.74 3.97
CA PHE A 181 10.24 6.33 5.11
C PHE A 181 9.47 6.33 6.43
N ASN A 182 10.20 6.52 7.54
CA ASN A 182 9.63 6.85 8.85
C ASN A 182 8.63 5.82 9.43
N GLY A 183 8.89 4.53 9.23
CA GLY A 183 7.97 3.47 9.65
C GLY A 183 8.03 3.23 11.15
N GLY A 184 6.87 3.20 11.82
CA GLY A 184 6.75 3.06 13.27
C GLY A 184 7.06 4.33 14.08
N VAL A 185 7.15 5.50 13.44
CA VAL A 185 7.56 6.77 14.10
C VAL A 185 6.65 7.18 15.26
N TYR A 186 5.36 6.93 15.12
CA TYR A 186 4.38 7.34 16.12
C TYR A 186 4.16 6.25 17.17
N GLU A 187 4.22 5.00 16.74
CA GLU A 187 4.12 3.84 17.60
C GLU A 187 4.78 2.66 16.91
N CYS A 188 5.54 1.89 17.68
CA CYS A 188 6.13 0.66 17.21
C CYS A 188 5.87 -0.46 18.24
N PRO A 189 4.76 -1.20 18.12
CA PRO A 189 4.37 -2.17 19.14
C PRO A 189 5.36 -3.34 19.26
N ASN A 190 6.14 -3.63 18.21
CA ASN A 190 7.20 -4.64 18.25
C ASN A 190 8.18 -4.46 17.08
N VAL A 191 9.40 -4.00 17.34
CA VAL A 191 10.46 -3.83 16.31
C VAL A 191 10.89 -5.14 15.65
N SER A 192 10.71 -6.28 16.32
CA SER A 192 11.19 -7.59 15.83
C SER A 192 10.38 -8.11 14.65
N ASN A 193 9.11 -7.70 14.50
CA ASN A 193 8.24 -8.16 13.41
C ASN A 193 7.28 -7.10 12.86
N ARG A 194 7.38 -5.85 13.30
CA ARG A 194 6.58 -4.72 12.81
C ARG A 194 7.49 -3.52 12.56
N CYS A 195 6.88 -2.41 12.17
CA CYS A 195 7.52 -1.12 11.91
C CYS A 195 8.49 -1.19 10.72
N ASN A 196 8.23 -2.11 9.80
CA ASN A 196 9.07 -2.32 8.63
C ASN A 196 8.70 -1.34 7.50
N GLY A 197 9.65 -1.08 6.60
CA GLY A 197 9.38 -0.44 5.32
C GLY A 197 8.52 -1.37 4.46
N ILE A 198 9.13 -2.45 3.99
CA ILE A 198 8.50 -3.44 3.12
C ILE A 198 8.58 -4.81 3.80
N THR A 199 7.45 -5.52 3.89
CA THR A 199 7.40 -6.91 4.32
C THR A 199 6.79 -7.76 3.21
N ILE A 200 7.54 -8.74 2.70
CA ILE A 200 7.10 -9.68 1.67
C ILE A 200 7.13 -11.09 2.23
N ASN A 201 5.96 -11.72 2.33
CA ASN A 201 5.85 -13.08 2.86
C ASN A 201 5.72 -14.17 1.78
N SER A 202 5.33 -13.81 0.56
CA SER A 202 5.14 -14.75 -0.54
C SER A 202 5.20 -14.04 -1.90
N GLY A 203 5.20 -14.81 -2.99
CA GLY A 203 5.18 -14.30 -4.35
C GLY A 203 6.56 -13.95 -4.92
N SER A 204 6.59 -12.98 -5.84
CA SER A 204 7.82 -12.47 -6.45
C SER A 204 7.77 -10.95 -6.50
N PHE A 205 8.94 -10.30 -6.50
CA PHE A 205 8.96 -8.85 -6.55
C PHE A 205 10.22 -8.24 -7.16
N ILE A 206 10.10 -7.01 -7.64
CA ILE A 206 11.23 -6.17 -8.08
C ILE A 206 11.16 -4.83 -7.35
N LEU A 207 12.24 -4.44 -6.71
CA LEU A 207 12.46 -3.08 -6.22
C LEU A 207 13.59 -2.45 -7.03
N ASN A 208 13.30 -1.34 -7.68
CA ASN A 208 14.26 -0.61 -8.50
C ASN A 208 14.28 0.87 -8.13
N GLY A 209 15.43 1.41 -7.71
CA GLY A 209 15.56 2.85 -7.48
C GLY A 209 14.75 3.39 -6.29
N VAL A 210 14.36 2.53 -5.34
CA VAL A 210 13.53 2.91 -4.19
C VAL A 210 14.39 3.39 -3.03
N GLU A 211 14.00 4.47 -2.38
CA GLU A 211 14.60 4.91 -1.12
C GLU A 211 13.82 4.29 0.06
N VAL A 212 14.49 3.53 0.93
CA VAL A 212 13.91 2.99 2.16
C VAL A 212 14.72 3.46 3.36
N ARG A 213 14.10 4.25 4.23
CA ARG A 213 14.84 4.88 5.34
C ARG A 213 14.06 5.11 6.62
N ASN A 214 14.78 5.38 7.70
CA ASN A 214 14.23 5.78 8.99
C ASN A 214 13.17 4.79 9.49
N LYS A 215 13.43 3.48 9.38
CA LYS A 215 12.53 2.45 9.91
C LYS A 215 12.95 2.07 11.32
N HIS A 216 11.99 2.12 12.24
CA HIS A 216 12.19 1.56 13.59
C HIS A 216 12.35 0.04 13.58
N GLY A 217 11.82 -0.62 12.55
CA GLY A 217 12.09 -2.03 12.25
C GLY A 217 13.00 -2.18 11.03
N ARG A 218 12.69 -3.15 10.17
CA ARG A 218 13.50 -3.42 8.97
C ARG A 218 13.20 -2.47 7.83
N GLY A 219 14.20 -2.12 7.03
CA GLY A 219 13.98 -1.52 5.72
C GLY A 219 13.18 -2.46 4.83
N ILE A 220 13.77 -3.61 4.51
CA ILE A 220 13.18 -4.67 3.69
C ILE A 220 13.21 -5.99 4.45
N TRP A 221 12.07 -6.66 4.54
CA TRP A 221 11.94 -7.97 5.16
C TRP A 221 11.27 -8.98 4.23
N VAL A 222 12.07 -9.95 3.76
CA VAL A 222 11.60 -11.13 3.01
C VAL A 222 11.59 -12.31 3.97
N THR A 223 10.40 -12.70 4.41
CA THR A 223 10.27 -13.42 5.69
C THR A 223 10.48 -14.92 5.63
N ASN A 224 10.33 -15.53 4.44
CA ASN A 224 10.43 -16.97 4.28
C ASN A 224 10.68 -17.37 2.81
N LYS A 225 10.93 -18.68 2.61
CA LYS A 225 11.29 -19.31 1.33
C LYS A 225 10.20 -19.31 0.26
N SER A 226 8.96 -18.96 0.61
CA SER A 226 7.86 -18.84 -0.36
C SER A 226 7.98 -17.61 -1.25
N VAL A 227 8.92 -16.70 -0.93
CA VAL A 227 9.29 -15.58 -1.80
C VAL A 227 10.38 -16.03 -2.75
N THR A 228 10.12 -15.94 -4.06
CA THR A 228 11.02 -16.45 -5.10
C THR A 228 11.21 -15.43 -6.22
N GLN A 229 12.29 -15.56 -7.00
CA GLN A 229 12.48 -14.80 -8.24
C GLN A 229 12.43 -13.28 -8.06
N PHE A 230 13.03 -12.77 -6.97
CA PHE A 230 12.94 -11.35 -6.63
C PHE A 230 14.24 -10.57 -6.90
N GLN A 231 14.12 -9.26 -7.05
CA GLN A 231 15.23 -8.37 -7.32
C GLN A 231 15.17 -7.11 -6.44
N ILE A 232 16.30 -6.71 -5.87
CA ILE A 232 16.49 -5.46 -5.14
C ILE A 232 17.68 -4.73 -5.76
N ILE A 233 17.39 -3.72 -6.57
CA ILE A 233 18.38 -3.11 -7.45
C ILE A 233 18.37 -1.60 -7.32
N SER A 234 19.56 -1.00 -7.22
CA SER A 234 19.72 0.47 -7.24
C SER A 234 18.92 1.20 -6.15
N CYS A 235 18.65 0.53 -5.03
CA CYS A 235 17.94 1.12 -3.90
C CYS A 235 18.91 1.86 -2.96
N ARG A 236 18.37 2.82 -2.20
CA ARG A 236 19.08 3.50 -1.11
C ARG A 236 18.44 3.09 0.22
N LEU A 237 19.19 2.40 1.08
CA LEU A 237 18.69 1.77 2.29
C LEU A 237 19.46 2.28 3.51
N PHE A 238 18.91 3.25 4.24
CA PHE A 238 19.68 3.92 5.30
C PHE A 238 18.88 4.34 6.52
N ASP A 239 19.56 4.55 7.64
CA ASP A 239 18.96 4.96 8.92
C ASP A 239 17.83 4.02 9.40
N ASN A 240 17.92 2.73 9.09
CA ASN A 240 16.98 1.72 9.57
C ASN A 240 17.55 0.96 10.78
N GLU A 241 16.68 0.38 11.61
CA GLU A 241 17.15 -0.52 12.67
C GLU A 241 17.91 -1.70 12.06
N GLN A 242 17.33 -2.35 11.06
CA GLN A 242 18.02 -3.31 10.20
C GLN A 242 17.69 -2.96 8.75
N GLU A 243 18.68 -2.94 7.88
CA GLU A 243 18.47 -2.61 6.47
C GLU A 243 17.66 -3.69 5.76
N MET A 244 18.20 -4.92 5.72
CA MET A 244 17.59 -6.05 5.03
C MET A 244 17.67 -7.34 5.86
N ASN A 245 16.56 -8.07 5.84
CA ASN A 245 16.52 -9.48 6.24
C ASN A 245 15.81 -10.28 5.15
N SER A 246 16.49 -11.26 4.57
CA SER A 246 15.97 -12.02 3.45
C SER A 246 16.18 -13.52 3.59
N ASP A 247 15.07 -14.27 3.54
CA ASP A 247 15.02 -15.74 3.52
C ASP A 247 14.35 -16.31 2.25
N GLY A 248 14.23 -15.53 1.17
CA GLY A 248 13.68 -16.01 -0.11
C GLY A 248 14.66 -16.87 -0.93
N THR A 249 14.30 -17.21 -2.17
CA THR A 249 15.14 -18.02 -3.08
C THR A 249 15.20 -17.43 -4.50
N SER A 250 16.23 -17.78 -5.28
CA SER A 250 16.43 -17.33 -6.66
C SER A 250 16.35 -15.80 -6.81
N PHE A 251 17.33 -15.06 -6.28
CA PHE A 251 17.21 -13.61 -6.19
C PHE A 251 18.46 -12.83 -6.59
N ILE A 252 18.25 -11.56 -6.92
CA ILE A 252 19.32 -10.60 -7.25
C ILE A 252 19.27 -9.43 -6.26
N ILE A 253 20.38 -9.14 -5.60
CA ILE A 253 20.56 -7.93 -4.79
C ILE A 253 21.79 -7.21 -5.33
N SER A 254 21.59 -6.10 -6.02
CA SER A 254 22.73 -5.43 -6.67
C SER A 254 22.66 -3.92 -6.75
N ASN A 255 23.83 -3.27 -6.77
CA ASN A 255 23.96 -1.83 -6.96
C ASN A 255 23.22 -1.01 -5.90
N ASN A 256 23.00 -1.55 -4.69
CA ASN A 256 22.36 -0.83 -3.61
C ASN A 256 23.37 0.01 -2.82
N LEU A 257 22.91 1.12 -2.23
CA LEU A 257 23.66 1.94 -1.30
C LEU A 257 23.06 1.79 0.09
N CYS A 258 23.87 1.39 1.06
CA CYS A 258 23.43 1.22 2.44
C CYS A 258 24.27 2.03 3.40
N HIS A 259 23.66 2.65 4.41
CA HIS A 259 24.39 3.51 5.33
C HIS A 259 23.65 3.67 6.66
N SER A 260 24.38 3.85 7.76
CA SER A 260 23.82 4.21 9.07
C SER A 260 22.69 3.30 9.57
N ASN A 261 22.75 2.00 9.28
CA ASN A 261 21.80 1.03 9.83
C ASN A 261 22.36 0.43 11.14
N ASN A 262 21.49 0.19 12.13
CA ASN A 262 21.94 -0.17 13.49
C ASN A 262 22.38 -1.65 13.60
N VAL A 263 21.76 -2.53 12.82
CA VAL A 263 21.96 -3.98 12.87
C VAL A 263 22.40 -4.49 11.49
N PRO A 264 23.33 -5.47 11.43
CA PRO A 264 23.77 -6.07 10.17
C PRO A 264 22.65 -6.73 9.35
N ASN A 265 22.87 -6.81 8.04
CA ASN A 265 22.02 -7.56 7.12
C ASN A 265 22.03 -9.06 7.41
N VAL A 266 20.89 -9.70 7.17
CA VAL A 266 20.79 -11.16 7.17
C VAL A 266 20.29 -11.61 5.80
N ILE A 267 21.16 -12.24 5.01
CA ILE A 267 20.80 -12.82 3.71
C ILE A 267 21.01 -14.33 3.78
N SER A 268 19.91 -15.06 3.71
CA SER A 268 19.85 -16.52 3.75
C SER A 268 19.63 -17.11 2.36
N ASN A 269 19.85 -18.42 2.21
CA ASN A 269 19.63 -19.19 0.97
C ASN A 269 20.37 -18.66 -0.27
N THR A 270 21.65 -18.33 -0.11
CA THR A 270 22.48 -17.73 -1.16
C THR A 270 22.89 -18.68 -2.29
N THR A 271 22.50 -19.96 -2.26
CA THR A 271 22.88 -20.97 -3.28
C THR A 271 22.34 -20.67 -4.68
N SER A 272 21.29 -19.86 -4.78
CA SER A 272 20.67 -19.41 -6.03
C SER A 272 20.61 -17.88 -6.13
N ALA A 273 21.49 -17.20 -5.39
CA ALA A 273 21.49 -15.75 -5.28
C ALA A 273 22.64 -15.11 -6.07
N LEU A 274 22.38 -13.94 -6.63
CA LEU A 274 23.41 -13.02 -7.10
C LEU A 274 23.41 -11.77 -6.20
N VAL A 275 24.46 -11.63 -5.40
CA VAL A 275 24.65 -10.46 -4.52
C VAL A 275 25.94 -9.77 -4.94
N GLN A 276 25.85 -8.58 -5.54
CA GLN A 276 27.01 -7.88 -6.12
C GLN A 276 26.89 -6.37 -6.08
N ASN A 277 28.03 -5.67 -5.99
CA ASN A 277 28.12 -4.21 -6.11
C ASN A 277 27.23 -3.43 -5.11
N ASN A 278 27.00 -3.99 -3.92
CA ASN A 278 26.27 -3.31 -2.85
C ASN A 278 27.28 -2.51 -2.01
N LEU A 279 27.12 -1.19 -1.96
CA LEU A 279 28.05 -0.30 -1.27
C LEU A 279 27.60 -0.13 0.18
N SER A 280 28.45 -0.53 1.11
CA SER A 280 28.23 -0.40 2.56
C SER A 280 27.01 -1.17 3.09
N CYS A 281 26.61 -2.19 2.33
CA CYS A 281 25.69 -3.27 2.71
C CYS A 281 26.54 -4.53 3.02
#